data_AF-A0A6B0XBM8-F1
#
_entry.id   AF-A0A6B0XBM8-F1
#
_cell.length_a   1.000
_cell.length_b   1.000
_cell.length_c   1.000
_cell.angle_alpha   90.00
_cell.angle_beta   90.00
_cell.angle_gamma   90.00
#
_symmetry.space_group_name_H-M   'P 1'
#
loop_
_entity.id
_entity.type
_entity.pdbx_description
1 polymer ?
#
loop_
_entity_poly.entity_id
_entity_poly.type
_entity_poly.pdbx_seq_one_letter_code
_entity_poly.pdbx_strand_id
1 'polypeptide(L)'
;MRLLILFFCTWVGPNLLVLDVAIAAEGPLPTLRLALLDFEDRAGFQAEWHLSRDVPDLLGRYLDADDAVFVIPPKEVEAVQLNKQFKKYQGIDRAVRLGQFLDADVVITG
;
A
#
# COMPACT_ATOMS: atom_id res chain seq x y z
N MET A 1 16.18 4.03 20.60
CA MET A 1 14.93 4.33 19.88
C MET A 1 13.77 3.88 20.77
N ARG A 2 12.96 4.81 21.28
CA ARG A 2 11.79 4.51 22.14
C ARG A 2 10.55 4.94 21.36
N LEU A 3 9.69 3.97 21.03
CA LEU A 3 8.41 4.22 20.38
C LEU A 3 7.33 4.27 21.46
N LEU A 4 6.56 5.35 21.52
CA LEU A 4 5.41 5.46 22.43
C LEU A 4 4.15 5.52 21.57
N ILE A 5 3.31 4.50 21.66
CA ILE A 5 2.00 4.46 20.98
C ILE A 5 0.97 4.94 22.00
N LEU A 6 0.34 6.08 21.72
CA LEU A 6 -0.75 6.61 22.54
C LEU A 6 -2.07 6.40 21.82
N PHE A 7 -2.99 5.72 22.48
CA PHE A 7 -4.36 5.54 22.01
C PHE A 7 -5.23 6.65 22.59
N PHE A 8 -5.70 7.55 21.74
CA PHE A 8 -6.74 8.50 22.09
C PHE A 8 -8.08 7.98 21.55
N CYS A 9 -9.03 7.80 22.46
CA CYS A 9 -10.40 7.43 22.11
C CYS A 9 -11.24 8.71 22.19
N THR A 10 -11.48 9.32 21.05
CA THR A 10 -12.20 10.59 20.97
C THR A 10 -13.67 10.27 20.71
N TRP A 11 -14.53 10.56 21.69
CA TRP A 11 -15.97 10.32 21.57
C TRP A 11 -16.61 11.41 20.68
N VAL A 12 -17.00 11.05 19.46
CA VAL A 12 -17.61 11.97 18.47
C VAL A 12 -19.14 11.84 18.43
N GLY A 13 -19.73 10.88 19.14
CA GLY A 13 -21.18 10.70 19.25
C GLY A 13 -21.59 9.27 19.61
N PRO A 14 -22.90 8.96 19.69
CA PRO A 14 -23.41 7.69 20.20
C PRO A 14 -23.10 6.46 19.32
N ASN A 15 -22.69 6.64 18.05
CA ASN A 15 -22.47 5.55 17.10
C ASN A 15 -21.11 5.63 16.36
N LEU A 16 -20.20 6.52 16.74
CA LEU A 16 -18.91 6.68 16.05
C LEU A 16 -17.77 6.77 17.07
N LEU A 17 -16.95 5.72 17.12
CA LEU A 17 -15.64 5.76 17.76
C LEU A 17 -14.60 6.01 16.68
N VAL A 18 -13.90 7.15 16.79
CA VAL A 18 -12.71 7.41 15.99
C VAL A 18 -11.51 7.04 16.86
N LEU A 19 -10.72 6.08 16.39
CA LEU A 19 -9.47 5.72 17.02
C LEU A 19 -8.38 6.62 16.42
N ASP A 20 -7.95 7.62 17.18
CA ASP A 20 -6.83 8.46 16.78
C ASP A 20 -5.54 7.79 17.29
N VAL A 21 -4.74 7.28 16.36
CA VAL A 21 -3.41 6.72 16.65
C VAL A 21 -2.39 7.83 16.51
N ALA A 22 -1.88 8.32 17.64
CA ALA A 22 -0.79 9.29 17.66
C ALA A 22 0.53 8.55 17.90
N ILE A 23 1.43 8.59 16.90
CA ILE A 23 2.79 8.06 17.01
C ILE A 23 3.70 9.22 17.40
N ALA A 24 4.12 9.26 18.67
CA ALA A 24 5.14 10.19 19.13
C ALA A 24 6.52 9.57 18.87
N ALA A 25 7.21 10.05 17.84
CA ALA A 25 8.58 9.68 17.53
C ALA A 25 9.52 10.87 17.75
N GLU A 26 10.56 10.69 18.57
CA GLU A 26 11.70 11.61 18.61
C GLU A 26 12.59 11.33 17.38
N GLY A 27 12.26 11.96 16.25
CA GLY A 27 12.95 11.80 14.96
C GLY A 27 11.97 11.80 13.78
N PRO A 28 12.43 11.93 12.53
CA PRO A 28 11.56 11.73 11.37
C PRO A 28 10.91 10.34 11.46
N LEU A 29 9.58 10.28 11.32
CA LEU A 29 8.88 9.01 11.25
C LEU A 29 9.47 8.19 10.09
N PRO A 30 9.75 6.90 10.28
CA PRO A 30 10.21 6.07 9.18
C PRO A 30 9.13 6.08 8.10
N THR A 31 9.49 6.56 6.92
CA THR A 31 8.58 6.62 5.78
C THR A 31 8.18 5.20 5.39
N LEU A 32 6.88 4.89 5.48
CA LEU A 32 6.35 3.57 5.18
C LEU A 32 6.49 3.29 3.68
N ARG A 33 7.25 2.28 3.29
CA ARG A 33 7.46 1.93 1.88
C ARG A 33 6.35 1.03 1.39
N LEU A 34 5.59 1.49 0.41
CA LEU A 34 4.37 0.82 -0.03
C LEU A 34 4.45 0.42 -1.50
N ALA A 35 4.16 -0.85 -1.79
CA ALA A 35 4.03 -1.37 -3.15
C ALA A 35 2.56 -1.59 -3.52
N LEU A 36 2.11 -0.98 -4.61
CA LEU A 36 0.79 -1.19 -5.20
C LEU A 36 0.94 -2.13 -6.40
N LEU A 37 0.47 -3.37 -6.26
CA LEU A 37 0.45 -4.32 -7.37
C LEU A 37 -0.74 -4.03 -8.30
N ASP A 38 -0.67 -4.57 -9.52
CA ASP A 38 -1.80 -4.55 -10.44
C ASP A 38 -2.99 -5.28 -9.82
N PHE A 39 -4.19 -4.72 -9.96
CA PHE A 39 -5.42 -5.33 -9.44
C PHE A 39 -6.01 -6.29 -10.48
N GLU A 40 -6.65 -7.35 -10.01
CA GLU A 40 -7.43 -8.23 -10.86
C GLU A 40 -8.74 -7.55 -11.29
N ASP A 41 -8.90 -7.32 -12.60
CA ASP A 41 -10.21 -6.93 -13.13
C ASP A 41 -11.14 -8.16 -13.20
N ARG A 42 -11.83 -8.43 -12.09
CA ARG A 42 -12.85 -9.48 -12.00
C ARG A 42 -14.21 -9.04 -12.52
N ALA A 43 -14.43 -7.73 -12.70
CA ALA A 43 -15.67 -7.18 -13.21
C ALA A 43 -15.76 -7.30 -14.74
N GLY A 44 -14.62 -7.50 -15.41
CA GLY A 44 -14.54 -7.61 -16.86
C GLY A 44 -14.87 -6.29 -17.53
N PHE A 45 -14.37 -5.19 -16.97
CA PHE A 45 -14.72 -3.85 -17.40
C PHE A 45 -14.11 -3.58 -18.79
N GLN A 46 -14.96 -3.48 -19.82
CA GLN A 46 -14.55 -3.25 -21.21
C GLN A 46 -14.70 -1.78 -21.60
N ALA A 47 -13.98 -0.89 -20.94
CA ALA A 47 -13.94 0.53 -21.29
C ALA A 47 -12.51 0.97 -21.62
N GLU A 48 -12.31 2.25 -21.94
CA GLU A 48 -10.96 2.81 -22.18
C GLU A 48 -10.05 2.76 -20.94
N TRP A 49 -10.65 2.58 -19.76
CA TRP A 49 -9.94 2.47 -18.49
C TRP A 49 -9.48 1.03 -18.25
N HIS A 50 -8.20 0.89 -17.93
CA HIS A 50 -7.60 -0.36 -17.48
C HIS A 50 -7.60 -0.36 -15.96
N LEU A 51 -8.72 -0.77 -15.34
CA LEU A 51 -8.90 -0.72 -13.88
C LEU A 51 -7.76 -1.40 -13.11
N SER A 52 -7.20 -2.47 -13.68
CA SER A 52 -6.05 -3.19 -13.12
C SER A 52 -4.81 -2.33 -12.90
N ARG A 53 -4.69 -1.21 -13.63
CA ARG A 53 -3.54 -0.29 -13.58
C ARG A 53 -3.93 1.10 -13.13
N ASP A 54 -5.03 1.63 -13.65
CA ASP A 54 -5.46 3.01 -13.40
C ASP A 54 -5.87 3.21 -11.94
N VAL A 55 -6.46 2.19 -11.29
CA VAL A 55 -6.85 2.25 -9.87
C VAL A 55 -5.62 2.25 -8.96
N PRO A 56 -4.67 1.29 -9.07
CA PRO A 56 -3.41 1.34 -8.33
C PRO A 56 -2.64 2.65 -8.53
N ASP A 57 -2.54 3.16 -9.75
CA ASP A 57 -1.83 4.40 -10.06
C ASP A 57 -2.47 5.61 -9.35
N LEU A 58 -3.80 5.71 -9.41
CA LEU A 58 -4.52 6.81 -8.77
C LEU A 58 -4.42 6.71 -7.24
N LEU A 59 -4.57 5.51 -6.67
CA LEU A 59 -4.38 5.27 -5.25
C LEU A 59 -2.96 5.66 -4.80
N GLY A 60 -1.95 5.30 -5.59
CA GLY A 60 -0.55 5.67 -5.33
C GLY A 60 -0.36 7.17 -5.23
N ARG A 61 -0.92 7.94 -6.16
CA ARG A 61 -0.84 9.41 -6.13
C ARG A 61 -1.50 10.04 -4.89
N TYR A 62 -2.59 9.45 -4.41
CA TYR A 62 -3.26 9.92 -3.19
C TYR A 62 -2.47 9.57 -1.93
N LEU A 63 -1.85 8.39 -1.88
CA LEU A 63 -1.04 7.96 -0.74
C LEU A 63 0.31 8.70 -0.67
N ASP A 64 0.92 9.00 -1.81
CA ASP A 64 2.20 9.72 -1.91
C ASP A 64 2.07 11.21 -1.54
N ALA A 65 0.84 11.72 -1.37
CA ALA A 65 0.60 13.07 -0.89
C ALA A 65 0.82 13.23 0.63
N ASP A 66 1.01 12.13 1.36
CA ASP A 66 1.33 12.11 2.78
C ASP A 66 2.83 11.82 2.99
N ASP A 67 3.55 12.73 3.65
CA ASP A 67 4.99 12.59 3.92
C ASP A 67 5.35 11.34 4.76
N ALA A 68 4.35 10.68 5.36
CA ALA A 68 4.51 9.43 6.10
C ALA A 68 4.67 8.20 5.20
N VAL A 69 4.34 8.28 3.91
CA VAL A 69 4.32 7.13 2.98
C VAL A 69 5.22 7.40 1.78
N PHE A 70 6.00 6.40 1.39
CA PHE A 70 6.75 6.39 0.15
C PHE A 70 6.12 5.34 -0.76
N VAL A 71 5.46 5.77 -1.82
CA VAL A 71 4.89 4.85 -2.79
C VAL A 71 5.96 4.45 -3.80
N ILE A 72 6.26 3.15 -3.88
CA ILE A 72 7.25 2.63 -4.82
C ILE A 72 6.77 2.92 -6.26
N PRO A 73 7.62 3.47 -7.14
CA PRO A 73 7.21 3.87 -8.48
C PRO A 73 6.56 2.71 -9.27
N PRO A 74 5.42 2.94 -9.97
CA PRO A 74 4.70 1.89 -10.69
C PRO A 74 5.57 1.12 -11.69
N LYS A 75 6.54 1.79 -12.33
CA LYS A 75 7.48 1.16 -13.28
C LYS A 75 8.39 0.13 -12.62
N GLU A 76 8.80 0.37 -11.38
CA GLU A 76 9.62 -0.59 -10.63
C GLU A 76 8.78 -1.81 -10.25
N VAL A 77 7.55 -1.58 -9.80
CA VAL A 77 6.60 -2.65 -9.49
C VAL A 77 6.31 -3.49 -10.74
N GLU A 78 6.01 -2.87 -11.88
CA GLU A 78 5.75 -3.55 -13.16
C GLU A 78 6.95 -4.41 -13.60
N ALA A 79 8.16 -3.86 -13.53
CA ALA A 79 9.38 -4.59 -13.90
C ALA A 79 9.57 -5.87 -13.06
N VAL A 80 9.26 -5.81 -11.76
CA VAL A 80 9.34 -6.97 -10.86
C VAL A 80 8.20 -7.94 -11.12
N GLN A 81 6.98 -7.46 -11.36
CA GLN A 81 5.83 -8.33 -11.67
C GLN A 81 6.01 -9.16 -12.94
N LEU A 82 6.70 -8.62 -13.95
CA LEU A 82 7.00 -9.31 -15.21
C LEU A 82 8.11 -10.37 -15.07
N ASN A 83 8.85 -10.37 -13.96
CA ASN A 83 9.94 -11.30 -13.75
C ASN A 83 9.42 -12.75 -13.63
N LYS A 84 9.93 -13.63 -14.51
CA LYS A 84 9.54 -15.04 -14.60
C LYS A 84 9.71 -15.80 -13.28
N GLN A 85 10.62 -15.37 -12.41
CA GLN A 85 10.86 -16.03 -11.12
C GLN A 85 9.63 -16.03 -10.21
N PHE A 86 8.73 -15.04 -10.37
CA PHE A 86 7.55 -14.89 -9.53
C PHE A 86 6.28 -15.52 -10.13
N LYS A 87 6.32 -15.95 -11.39
CA LYS A 87 5.17 -16.56 -12.08
C LYS A 87 4.71 -17.89 -11.47
N LYS A 88 5.58 -18.54 -10.68
CA LYS A 88 5.28 -19.79 -9.97
C LYS A 88 4.49 -19.58 -8.66
N TYR A 89 4.42 -18.35 -8.17
CA TYR A 89 3.66 -18.00 -6.97
C TYR A 89 2.31 -17.39 -7.35
N GLN A 90 1.31 -17.57 -6.50
CA GLN A 90 -0.04 -17.05 -6.71
C GLN A 90 -0.58 -16.40 -5.43
N GLY A 91 -1.59 -15.52 -5.58
CA GLY A 91 -2.28 -14.88 -4.46
C GLY A 91 -1.33 -14.19 -3.47
N ILE A 92 -1.57 -14.41 -2.18
CA ILE A 92 -0.82 -13.80 -1.08
C ILE A 92 0.67 -14.16 -1.14
N ASP A 93 1.02 -15.40 -1.48
CA ASP A 93 2.43 -15.82 -1.57
C ASP A 93 3.19 -15.01 -2.63
N ARG A 94 2.55 -14.72 -3.77
CA ARG A 94 3.12 -13.86 -4.80
C ARG A 94 3.32 -12.45 -4.24
N ALA A 95 2.31 -11.88 -3.58
CA ALA A 95 2.37 -10.54 -3.02
C ALA A 95 3.50 -10.39 -1.99
N VAL A 96 3.64 -11.34 -1.06
CA VAL A 96 4.72 -11.34 -0.05
C VAL A 96 6.10 -11.40 -0.70
N ARG A 97 6.29 -12.26 -1.71
CA ARG A 97 7.58 -12.38 -2.41
C ARG A 97 7.94 -11.14 -3.21
N LEU A 98 6.96 -10.53 -3.87
CA LEU A 98 7.15 -9.27 -4.57
C LEU A 98 7.50 -8.14 -3.60
N GLY A 99 6.79 -8.04 -2.47
CA GLY A 99 7.09 -7.06 -1.42
C GLY A 99 8.50 -7.19 -0.86
N GLN A 100 8.91 -8.42 -0.54
CA GLN A 100 10.28 -8.71 -0.10
C GLN A 100 11.34 -8.29 -1.13
N PHE A 101 11.06 -8.50 -2.42
CA PHE A 101 12.00 -8.14 -3.48
C PHE A 101 12.06 -6.62 -3.72
N LEU A 102 10.94 -5.92 -3.53
CA LEU A 102 10.80 -4.48 -3.68
C LEU A 102 11.24 -3.68 -2.43
N ASP A 103 11.62 -4.37 -1.36
CA ASP A 103 11.87 -3.76 -0.04
C ASP A 103 10.68 -2.90 0.42
N ALA A 104 9.47 -3.47 0.28
CA ALA A 104 8.22 -2.84 0.68
C ALA A 104 7.82 -3.32 2.08
N ASP A 105 7.45 -2.39 2.95
CA ASP A 105 6.89 -2.67 4.27
C ASP A 105 5.46 -3.19 4.16
N VAL A 106 4.71 -2.66 3.18
CA VAL A 106 3.31 -3.01 2.92
C VAL A 106 3.12 -3.24 1.42
N VAL A 107 2.39 -4.31 1.08
CA VAL A 107 1.95 -4.60 -0.29
C VAL A 107 0.44 -4.54 -0.34
N ILE A 108 -0.09 -3.74 -1.26
CA ILE A 108 -1.52 -3.67 -1.57
C ILE A 108 -1.78 -4.42 -2.88
N THR A 109 -2.79 -5.29 -2.87
CA THR A 109 -3.26 -6.08 -4.01
C THR A 109 -4.79 -6.12 -3.97
N GLY A 110 -5.43 -6.26 -5.12
CA GLY A 110 -6.90 -6.30 -5.26
C GLY A 110 -7.35 -7.18 -6.41
#